data_AF-A0A1B6FUS4-F1
#
_entry.id   AF-A0A1B6FUS4-F1
#
_cell.length_a   1.000
_cell.length_b   1.000
_cell.length_c   1.000
_cell.angle_alpha   90.00
_cell.angle_beta   90.00
_cell.angle_gamma   90.00
#
_symmetry.space_group_name_H-M   'P 1'
#
loop_
_entity.id
_entity.type
_entity.pdbx_description
1 polymer ?
#
loop_
_entity_poly.entity_id
_entity_poly.type
_entity_poly.pdbx_seq_one_letter_code
_entity_poly.pdbx_strand_id
1 'polypeptide(L)'
;FKTGPRPTDAYKKRWFTLDNRKLMYHEDPLDAHPKGEVFLGHMLEGYSVRVGVAAGFKDQGFSFLLSTPERRYNLSALTAPDRDHWISVIQDVLQRPLTLQEKSMSKGLVRKRGMFNNNRR
;
A
#
# COMPACT_ATOMS: atom_id res chain seq x y z
N PHE A 1 -0.84 0.58 10.63
CA PHE A 1 -2.27 0.99 10.54
C PHE A 1 -2.59 1.44 9.13
N LYS A 2 -3.87 1.41 8.73
CA LYS A 2 -4.35 2.02 7.48
C LYS A 2 -5.78 2.55 7.58
N THR A 3 -6.12 3.56 6.78
CA THR A 3 -7.51 4.01 6.60
C THR A 3 -8.23 3.25 5.47
N GLY A 4 -9.54 3.47 5.37
CA GLY A 4 -10.28 3.22 4.12
C GLY A 4 -10.00 4.30 3.06
N PRO A 5 -10.61 4.19 1.87
CA PRO A 5 -10.40 5.15 0.78
C PRO A 5 -11.02 6.53 1.03
N ARG A 6 -11.93 6.69 2.00
CA ARG A 6 -12.58 7.98 2.29
C ARG A 6 -11.86 8.68 3.45
N PRO A 7 -11.80 10.03 3.46
CA PRO A 7 -11.20 10.80 4.55
C PRO A 7 -11.83 10.57 5.92
N THR A 8 -13.11 10.18 5.95
CA THR A 8 -13.87 9.88 7.16
C THR A 8 -13.65 8.47 7.70
N ASP A 9 -12.98 7.59 6.95
CA ASP A 9 -12.74 6.22 7.39
C ASP A 9 -11.67 6.17 8.49
N ALA A 10 -11.99 5.55 9.62
CA ALA A 10 -11.06 5.38 10.73
C ALA A 10 -9.85 4.49 10.37
N TYR A 11 -8.72 4.73 11.05
CA TYR A 11 -7.57 3.84 10.97
C TYR A 11 -7.87 2.50 11.63
N LYS A 12 -7.42 1.41 10.99
CA LYS A 12 -7.46 0.06 11.55
C LYS A 12 -6.05 -0.50 11.64
N LYS A 13 -5.76 -1.21 12.73
CA LYS A 13 -4.53 -2.00 12.86
C LYS A 13 -4.60 -3.16 11.86
N ARG A 14 -3.49 -3.38 11.15
CA ARG A 14 -3.33 -4.47 10.18
C ARG A 14 -1.88 -4.93 10.27
N TRP A 15 -1.67 -6.22 10.09
CA TRP A 15 -0.35 -6.80 9.95
C TRP A 15 0.12 -6.63 8.50
N PHE A 16 1.23 -5.93 8.29
CA PHE A 16 1.76 -5.67 6.95
C PHE A 16 2.97 -6.55 6.68
N THR A 17 3.03 -7.10 5.48
CA THR A 17 4.17 -7.82 4.95
C THR A 17 4.51 -7.28 3.57
N LEU A 18 5.80 -7.22 3.25
CA LEU A 18 6.27 -6.84 1.92
C LEU A 18 7.12 -7.98 1.38
N ASP A 19 6.63 -8.59 0.31
CA ASP A 19 7.36 -9.63 -0.42
C ASP A 19 7.65 -9.13 -1.84
N ASN A 20 8.93 -8.90 -2.12
CA ASN A 20 9.41 -8.30 -3.36
C ASN A 20 8.69 -6.98 -3.73
N ARG A 21 7.69 -7.02 -4.61
CA ARG A 21 6.87 -5.86 -5.04
C ARG A 21 5.43 -5.92 -4.53
N LYS A 22 5.13 -6.83 -3.60
CA LYS A 22 3.77 -7.10 -3.14
C LYS A 22 3.65 -6.71 -1.67
N LEU A 23 3.07 -5.54 -1.43
CA LEU A 23 2.69 -5.11 -0.08
C LEU A 23 1.32 -5.70 0.27
N MET A 24 1.27 -6.54 1.29
CA MET A 24 0.08 -7.24 1.73
C MET A 24 -0.31 -6.78 3.12
N TYR A 25 -1.61 -6.86 3.44
CA TYR A 25 -2.08 -6.60 4.79
C TYR A 25 -3.15 -7.58 5.24
N HIS A 26 -3.04 -7.99 6.50
CA HIS A 26 -3.87 -9.01 7.16
C HIS A 26 -4.56 -8.42 8.39
N GLU A 27 -5.61 -9.09 8.87
CA GLU A 27 -6.25 -8.74 10.13
C GLU A 27 -5.43 -9.26 11.30
N ASP A 28 -4.99 -10.52 11.20
CA ASP A 28 -4.08 -11.19 12.12
C ASP A 28 -2.80 -11.68 11.39
N PRO A 29 -1.62 -11.68 12.03
CA PRO A 29 -0.39 -12.24 11.44
C PRO A 29 -0.48 -13.69 10.98
N LEU A 30 -1.36 -14.51 11.58
CA LEU A 30 -1.54 -15.92 11.22
C LEU A 30 -2.60 -16.15 10.12
N ASP A 31 -3.21 -15.08 9.60
CA ASP A 31 -4.21 -15.19 8.53
C ASP A 31 -3.59 -15.79 7.25
N ALA A 32 -4.13 -16.93 6.80
CA ALA A 32 -3.68 -17.61 5.59
C ALA A 32 -3.86 -16.78 4.30
N HIS A 33 -4.74 -15.78 4.30
CA HIS A 33 -5.02 -14.94 3.13
C HIS A 33 -5.02 -13.45 3.50
N PRO A 34 -4.40 -12.58 2.68
CA PRO A 34 -4.41 -11.14 2.94
C PRO A 34 -5.81 -10.54 2.73
N LYS A 35 -6.15 -9.53 3.54
CA LYS A 35 -7.33 -8.67 3.31
C LYS A 35 -7.15 -7.75 2.11
N GLY A 36 -5.92 -7.55 1.66
CA GLY A 36 -5.65 -6.87 0.41
C GLY A 36 -4.18 -6.84 0.07
N GLU A 37 -3.94 -6.59 -1.21
CA GLU A 37 -2.63 -6.64 -1.82
C GLU A 37 -2.42 -5.39 -2.66
N VAL A 38 -1.22 -4.83 -2.60
CA VAL A 38 -0.79 -3.65 -3.35
C VAL A 38 0.48 -4.00 -4.09
N PHE A 39 0.39 -3.96 -5.42
CA PHE A 39 1.58 -4.04 -6.26
C PHE A 39 2.35 -2.72 -6.18
N LEU A 40 3.67 -2.79 -6.04
CA LEU A 40 4.59 -1.66 -6.00
C LEU A 40 5.35 -1.59 -7.33
N GLY A 41 4.83 -0.78 -8.24
CA GLY A 41 5.45 -0.51 -9.54
C GLY A 41 6.65 0.42 -9.43
N HIS A 42 7.07 0.99 -10.56
CA HIS A 42 8.21 1.91 -10.58
C HIS A 42 7.78 3.35 -10.29
N MET A 43 8.66 4.16 -9.72
CA MET A 43 8.33 5.56 -9.43
C MET A 43 7.94 6.38 -10.66
N LEU A 44 8.55 6.08 -11.82
CA LEU A 44 8.22 6.74 -13.09
C LEU A 44 6.82 6.37 -13.62
N GLU A 45 6.21 5.32 -13.07
CA GLU A 45 4.86 4.88 -13.41
C GLU A 45 3.81 5.45 -12.42
N GLY A 46 4.13 6.53 -11.68
CA GLY A 46 3.19 7.19 -10.78
C GLY A 46 3.12 6.59 -9.37
N TYR A 47 4.07 5.72 -9.02
CA TYR A 47 4.21 5.19 -7.67
C TYR A 47 5.07 6.12 -6.81
N SER A 48 4.68 6.35 -5.56
CA SER A 48 5.51 7.14 -4.63
C SER A 48 5.19 6.79 -3.19
N VAL A 49 6.15 7.03 -2.30
CA VAL A 49 5.98 6.97 -0.86
C VAL A 49 6.55 8.24 -0.23
N ARG A 50 5.86 8.83 0.75
CA ARG A 50 6.33 10.02 1.46
C ARG A 50 5.75 10.12 2.87
N VAL A 51 6.40 10.89 3.73
CA VAL A 51 5.87 11.23 5.06
C VAL A 51 4.56 12.04 4.94
N GLY A 52 3.66 11.83 5.90
CA GLY A 52 2.38 12.52 6.03
C GLY A 52 1.22 11.79 5.36
N VAL A 53 0.12 12.51 5.14
CA VAL A 53 -1.14 11.97 4.60
C VAL A 53 -1.57 12.70 3.32
N ALA A 54 -2.56 12.14 2.63
CA ALA A 54 -3.25 12.81 1.54
C ALA A 54 -4.12 13.97 2.08
N ALA A 55 -4.35 14.99 1.25
CA ALA A 55 -5.18 16.14 1.62
C ALA A 55 -6.56 15.70 2.12
N GLY A 56 -7.01 16.31 3.23
CA GLY A 56 -8.30 16.02 3.87
C GLY A 56 -8.31 14.82 4.81
N PHE A 57 -7.28 13.97 4.83
CA PHE A 57 -7.17 12.88 5.79
C PHE A 57 -6.60 13.37 7.12
N LYS A 58 -7.04 12.74 8.21
CA LYS A 58 -6.45 12.95 9.53
C LYS A 58 -5.08 12.26 9.61
N ASP A 59 -4.08 12.98 10.08
CA ASP A 59 -2.80 12.40 10.50
C ASP A 59 -2.94 11.91 11.95
N GLN A 60 -2.66 10.63 12.19
CA GLN A 60 -2.71 10.04 13.53
C GLN A 60 -1.33 9.88 14.20
N GLY A 61 -0.29 10.49 13.61
CA GLY A 61 1.09 10.31 14.04
C GLY A 61 1.79 9.18 13.29
N PHE A 62 3.09 9.38 13.05
CA PHE A 62 3.96 8.46 12.32
C PHE A 62 3.38 8.01 10.96
N SER A 63 2.62 8.91 10.33
CA SER A 63 1.90 8.63 9.09
C SER A 63 2.77 8.80 7.86
N PHE A 64 2.45 8.01 6.85
CA PHE A 64 3.06 8.07 5.53
C PHE A 64 2.04 7.68 4.45
N LEU A 65 2.24 8.24 3.27
CA LEU A 65 1.36 8.10 2.13
C LEU A 65 2.04 7.25 1.05
N LEU A 66 1.47 6.10 0.76
CA LEU A 66 1.80 5.31 -0.44
C LEU A 66 0.79 5.65 -1.53
N SER A 67 1.28 6.17 -2.65
CA SER A 67 0.47 6.46 -3.84
C SER A 67 0.77 5.45 -4.94
N THR A 68 -0.27 4.88 -5.52
CA THR A 68 -0.25 4.17 -6.80
C THR A 68 -1.09 4.97 -7.82
N PRO A 69 -1.02 4.66 -9.12
CA PRO A 69 -1.83 5.33 -10.14
C PRO A 69 -3.33 5.25 -9.86
N GLU A 70 -3.80 4.15 -9.30
CA GLU A 70 -5.22 3.88 -9.08
C GLU A 70 -5.69 4.32 -7.69
N ARG A 71 -4.79 4.36 -6.70
CA ARG A 71 -5.19 4.57 -5.30
C ARG A 71 -4.08 5.12 -4.42
N ARG A 72 -4.50 5.97 -3.49
CA ARG A 72 -3.69 6.44 -2.36
C ARG A 72 -4.00 5.64 -1.08
N TYR A 73 -2.97 5.33 -0.31
CA TYR A 73 -3.02 4.59 0.94
C TYR A 73 -2.40 5.43 2.06
N ASN A 74 -3.23 5.93 2.98
CA ASN A 74 -2.76 6.55 4.21
C ASN A 74 -2.43 5.44 5.22
N LEU A 75 -1.14 5.33 5.53
CA LEU A 75 -0.56 4.35 6.42
C LEU A 75 0.03 5.07 7.63
N SER A 76 0.17 4.36 8.73
CA SER A 76 0.82 4.89 9.93
C SER A 76 1.47 3.75 10.70
N ALA A 77 2.67 4.00 11.22
CA ALA A 77 3.44 3.05 12.02
C ALA A 77 3.20 3.25 13.52
N LEU A 78 3.79 2.39 14.35
CA LEU A 78 3.73 2.53 15.81
C LEU A 78 4.74 3.57 16.32
N THR A 79 5.86 3.72 15.62
CA THR A 79 6.95 4.62 15.99
C THR A 79 7.48 5.36 14.76
N ALA A 80 8.20 6.47 14.98
CA ALA A 80 8.88 7.18 13.88
C ALA A 80 9.96 6.33 13.19
N PRO A 81 10.83 5.58 13.90
CA PRO A 81 11.78 4.66 13.25
C PRO A 81 11.09 3.61 12.38
N ASP A 82 9.97 3.02 12.83
CA ASP A 82 9.23 2.06 12.01
C ASP A 82 8.69 2.71 10.73
N ARG A 83 8.13 3.93 10.82
CA ARG A 83 7.67 4.69 9.66
C ARG A 83 8.82 4.89 8.67
N ASP A 84 9.95 5.37 9.16
CA ASP A 84 11.09 5.71 8.30
C ASP A 84 11.69 4.47 7.66
N HIS A 85 11.75 3.35 8.40
CA HIS A 85 12.14 2.06 7.85
C HIS A 85 11.19 1.58 6.74
N TRP A 86 9.87 1.63 6.97
CA TRP A 86 8.88 1.27 5.95
C TRP A 86 9.00 2.16 4.70
N ILE A 87 9.17 3.47 4.87
CA ILE A 87 9.37 4.39 3.75
C ILE A 87 10.63 4.00 2.97
N SER A 88 11.76 3.77 3.65
CA SER A 88 13.03 3.40 3.02
C SER A 88 12.89 2.12 2.18
N VAL A 89 12.40 1.03 2.77
CA VAL A 89 12.28 -0.25 2.07
C VAL A 89 11.31 -0.15 0.88
N ILE A 90 10.19 0.56 1.03
CA ILE A 90 9.26 0.79 -0.09
C ILE A 90 9.95 1.61 -1.18
N GLN A 91 10.66 2.68 -0.82
CA GLN A 91 11.35 3.54 -1.77
C GLN A 91 12.39 2.78 -2.60
N ASP A 92 13.17 1.89 -1.97
CA ASP A 92 14.13 1.02 -2.67
C ASP A 92 13.43 0.13 -3.71
N VAL A 93 12.26 -0.41 -3.37
CA VAL A 93 11.43 -1.20 -4.30
C VAL A 93 10.93 -0.36 -5.48
N LEU A 94 10.52 0.89 -5.22
CA LEU A 94 10.02 1.81 -6.26
C LEU A 94 11.12 2.31 -7.20
N GLN A 95 12.38 2.36 -6.74
CA GLN A 95 13.55 2.76 -7.51
C GLN A 95 14.10 1.65 -8.42
N ARG A 96 13.93 0.39 -8.01
CA ARG A 96 14.39 -0.74 -8.82
C ARG A 96 13.57 -0.84 -10.10
N PRO A 97 14.17 -1.01 -11.29
CA PRO A 97 13.43 -1.34 -12.51
C PRO A 97 12.63 -2.64 -12.40
N LEU A 98 11.47 -2.73 -13.05
CA LEU A 98 10.69 -3.96 -13.09
C LEU A 98 11.29 -4.98 -14.05
N THR A 99 11.36 -6.25 -13.63
CA THR A 99 11.63 -7.37 -14.52
C THR A 99 10.43 -7.65 -15.45
N LEU A 100 10.65 -8.41 -16.53
CA LEU A 100 9.55 -8.81 -17.43
C LEU A 100 8.46 -9.61 -16.70
N GLN A 101 8.86 -10.46 -15.75
CA GLN A 101 7.94 -11.22 -14.91
C GLN A 101 7.09 -10.29 -14.02
N GLU A 102 7.71 -9.29 -13.39
CA GLU A 102 7.01 -8.30 -12.56
C GLU A 102 6.03 -7.44 -13.37
N LYS A 103 6.38 -7.09 -14.61
CA LYS A 103 5.46 -6.40 -15.54
C LYS A 103 4.25 -7.26 -15.92
N SER A 104 4.40 -8.58 -15.97
CA SER A 104 3.28 -9.49 -16.20
C SER A 104 2.37 -9.58 -14.96
N MET A 105 2.98 -9.66 -13.77
CA MET A 105 2.26 -9.71 -12.49
C MET A 105 1.41 -8.46 -12.23
N SER A 106 1.92 -7.27 -12.57
CA SER A 106 1.19 -6.01 -12.40
C SER A 106 -0.15 -6.03 -13.16
N LYS A 107 -0.14 -6.50 -14.41
CA LYS A 107 -1.35 -6.64 -15.24
C LYS A 107 -2.37 -7.62 -14.64
N GLY A 108 -1.90 -8.70 -14.02
CA GLY A 108 -2.76 -9.69 -13.36
C GLY A 108 -3.46 -9.15 -12.10
N LEU A 109 -2.73 -8.41 -11.26
CA LEU A 109 -3.28 -7.82 -10.03
C LEU A 109 -4.26 -6.67 -10.30
N VAL A 110 -3.99 -5.84 -11.31
CA VAL A 110 -4.92 -4.79 -11.75
C VAL A 110 -6.24 -5.41 -12.23
N ARG A 111 -6.19 -6.50 -13.01
CA ARG A 111 -7.38 -7.23 -13.47
C ARG A 111 -8.23 -7.79 -12.31
N LYS A 112 -7.61 -8.41 -11.30
CA LYS A 112 -8.33 -8.92 -10.11
C LYS A 112 -9.06 -7.82 -9.36
N ARG A 113 -8.47 -6.63 -9.21
CA ARG A 113 -9.15 -5.49 -8.54
C ARG A 113 -10.41 -5.03 -9.28
N GLY A 114 -10.40 -5.05 -10.62
CA GLY A 114 -11.59 -4.74 -11.43
C GLY A 114 -12.76 -5.70 -11.17
N MET A 115 -12.48 -6.99 -10.93
CA MET A 115 -13.51 -7.98 -10.59
C MET A 115 -14.13 -7.75 -9.20
N PHE A 116 -13.34 -7.41 -8.19
CA PHE A 116 -13.86 -7.24 -6.82
C PHE A 116 -14.68 -5.95 -6.63
N ASN A 117 -14.55 -4.96 -7.52
CA ASN A 117 -15.34 -3.72 -7.46
C ASN A 117 -16.76 -3.87 -8.03
N ASN A 118 -17.05 -4.93 -8.79
CA ASN A 118 -18.37 -5.13 -9.41
C ASN A 118 -19.40 -5.83 -8.53
N ASN A 119 -19.03 -6.32 -7.34
CA ASN A 119 -19.93 -7.07 -6.46
C ASN A 119 -20.45 -6.28 -5.25
N ARG A 120 -20.56 -4.95 -5.39
CA ARG A 120 -21.27 -4.09 -4.42
C ARG A 120 -22.23 -3.17 -5.16
N ARG A 121 -23.39 -3.71 -5.51
CA ARG A 121 -24.65 -2.97 -5.64
C ARG A 121 -25.62 -3.56 -4.64
#